data_AF-A0AAV2NPC7-F1
#
_entry.id   AF-A0AAV2NPC7-F1
#
_cell.length_a   1.000
_cell.length_b   1.000
_cell.length_c   1.000
_cell.angle_alpha   90.00
_cell.angle_beta   90.00
_cell.angle_gamma   90.00
#
_symmetry.space_group_name_H-M   'P 1'
#
loop_
_entity.id
_entity.type
_entity.pdbx_description
1 polymer ?
#
loop_
_entity_poly.entity_id
_entity_poly.type
_entity_poly.pdbx_seq_one_letter_code
_entity_poly.pdbx_strand_id
1 'polypeptide(L)'
;MANISIKRKVPSPDSFVIKKRQVTIKDLLTDTVNKSLIEQSKGLTDLAAKIGQAIMAPPQTPSAPSAAASNASLGIQPMLSAIGFALGAVPEHAQLECLIGVLQYINDFSKKNK
;
A
#
# COMPACT_ATOMS: atom_id res chain seq x y z
N MET A 1 45.29 -60.13 10.94
CA MET A 1 45.14 -59.32 9.72
C MET A 1 44.55 -57.97 10.11
N ALA A 2 45.35 -56.89 10.08
CA ALA A 2 44.88 -55.55 10.43
C ALA A 2 44.49 -54.81 9.13
N ASN A 3 43.22 -54.39 9.04
CA ASN A 3 42.69 -53.64 7.90
C ASN A 3 42.89 -52.14 8.13
N ILE A 4 43.86 -51.54 7.44
CA ILE A 4 44.15 -50.10 7.48
C ILE A 4 43.37 -49.41 6.34
N SER A 5 42.22 -48.85 6.66
CA SER A 5 41.46 -48.00 5.73
C SER A 5 42.06 -46.60 5.70
N ILE A 6 42.85 -46.31 4.66
CA ILE A 6 43.42 -44.98 4.41
C ILE A 6 42.33 -44.08 3.80
N LYS A 7 41.72 -43.22 4.61
CA LYS A 7 40.83 -42.16 4.09
C LYS A 7 41.68 -41.10 3.39
N ARG A 8 41.46 -40.90 2.08
CA ARG A 8 42.03 -39.77 1.33
C ARG A 8 41.60 -38.46 1.99
N LYS A 9 42.56 -37.71 2.53
CA LYS A 9 42.34 -36.35 3.02
C LYS A 9 42.58 -35.40 1.86
N VAL A 10 41.52 -34.79 1.35
CA VAL A 10 41.61 -33.76 0.32
C VAL A 10 42.23 -32.52 0.97
N PRO A 11 43.23 -31.86 0.35
CA PRO A 11 43.80 -30.63 0.88
C PRO A 11 42.72 -29.56 1.01
N SER A 12 42.71 -28.85 2.14
CA SER A 12 41.85 -27.68 2.32
C SER A 12 42.18 -26.63 1.25
N PRO A 13 41.17 -25.99 0.64
CA PRO A 13 41.41 -24.98 -0.39
C PRO A 13 42.28 -23.84 0.14
N ASP A 14 43.17 -23.34 -0.72
CA ASP A 14 44.11 -22.26 -0.42
C ASP A 14 43.37 -20.99 0.00
N SER A 15 43.87 -20.33 1.06
CA SER A 15 43.40 -19.06 1.58
C SER A 15 43.28 -17.98 0.48
N PHE A 16 44.17 -17.99 -0.52
CA PHE A 16 44.09 -17.08 -1.66
C PHE A 16 42.83 -17.29 -2.52
N VAL A 17 42.44 -18.53 -2.75
CA VAL A 17 41.24 -18.89 -3.54
C VAL A 17 39.97 -18.55 -2.77
N ILE A 18 39.98 -18.76 -1.45
CA ILE A 18 38.86 -18.39 -0.55
C ILE A 18 38.67 -16.87 -0.54
N LYS A 19 39.76 -16.11 -0.41
CA LYS A 19 39.72 -14.64 -0.38
C LYS A 19 39.25 -14.07 -1.71
N LYS A 20 39.72 -14.59 -2.85
CA LYS A 20 39.22 -14.17 -4.17
C LYS A 20 37.73 -14.43 -4.34
N ARG A 21 37.22 -15.62 -3.95
CA ARG A 21 35.78 -15.90 -3.99
C ARG A 21 34.97 -14.94 -3.13
N GLN A 22 35.42 -14.61 -1.92
CA GLN A 22 34.70 -13.67 -1.07
C GLN A 22 34.66 -12.25 -1.63
N VAL A 23 35.76 -11.78 -2.25
CA VAL A 23 35.79 -10.47 -2.91
C VAL A 23 34.80 -10.44 -4.07
N THR A 24 34.84 -11.43 -4.96
CA THR A 24 33.90 -11.51 -6.09
C THR A 24 32.43 -11.62 -5.65
N ILE A 25 32.15 -12.36 -4.57
CA ILE A 25 30.79 -12.45 -4.01
C ILE A 25 30.36 -11.10 -3.42
N LYS A 26 31.24 -10.37 -2.74
CA LYS A 26 30.94 -9.03 -2.20
C LYS A 26 30.68 -8.01 -3.30
N ASP A 27 31.46 -8.05 -4.37
CA ASP A 27 31.29 -7.15 -5.52
C ASP A 27 29.95 -7.44 -6.21
N LEU A 28 29.61 -8.71 -6.45
CA LEU A 28 28.33 -9.10 -7.03
C LEU A 28 27.12 -8.71 -6.15
N LEU A 29 27.25 -8.83 -4.83
CA LEU A 29 26.22 -8.40 -3.88
C LEU A 29 26.03 -6.88 -3.93
N THR A 30 27.13 -6.14 -4.01
CA THR A 30 27.12 -4.67 -4.07
C THR A 30 26.47 -4.18 -5.36
N ASP A 31 26.79 -4.78 -6.50
CA ASP A 31 26.15 -4.46 -7.78
C ASP A 31 24.66 -4.80 -7.79
N THR A 32 24.27 -5.94 -7.21
CA THR A 32 22.87 -6.35 -7.13
C THR A 32 22.06 -5.40 -6.26
N VAL A 33 22.60 -5.01 -5.10
CA VAL A 33 21.94 -4.06 -4.19
C VAL A 33 21.88 -2.67 -4.81
N ASN A 34 22.95 -2.18 -5.44
CA ASN A 34 22.95 -0.90 -6.13
C ASN A 34 21.94 -0.86 -7.29
N LYS A 35 21.86 -1.93 -8.10
CA LYS A 35 20.86 -2.04 -9.16
C LYS A 35 19.44 -1.98 -8.59
N SER A 36 19.17 -2.72 -7.51
CA SER A 36 17.86 -2.72 -6.86
C SER A 36 17.51 -1.34 -6.28
N LEU A 37 18.47 -0.67 -5.66
CA LEU A 37 18.28 0.68 -5.12
C LEU A 37 17.99 1.71 -6.21
N ILE A 38 18.69 1.64 -7.35
CA ILE A 38 18.46 2.50 -8.51
C ILE A 38 17.07 2.25 -9.12
N GLU A 39 16.63 0.99 -9.17
CA GLU A 39 15.31 0.63 -9.68
C GLU A 39 14.19 1.12 -8.75
N GLN A 40 14.38 1.01 -7.42
CA GLN A 40 13.43 1.55 -6.43
C GLN A 40 13.40 3.08 -6.41
N SER A 41 14.55 3.75 -6.54
CA SER A 41 14.62 5.23 -6.53
C SER A 41 13.94 5.86 -7.76
N LYS A 42 13.84 5.11 -8.87
CA LYS A 42 13.07 5.53 -10.05
C LYS A 42 11.57 5.68 -9.74
N GLY A 43 11.00 4.76 -8.98
CA GLY A 43 9.60 4.84 -8.56
C GLY A 43 9.33 6.01 -7.60
N LEU A 44 10.29 6.32 -6.73
CA LEU A 44 10.19 7.47 -5.82
C LEU A 44 10.30 8.81 -6.56
N THR A 45 11.19 8.89 -7.56
CA THR A 45 11.34 10.09 -8.41
C THR A 45 10.06 10.39 -9.17
N ASP A 46 9.39 9.36 -9.71
CA ASP A 46 8.11 9.50 -10.42
C ASP A 46 6.99 9.98 -9.48
N LEU A 47 6.95 9.46 -8.25
CA LEU A 47 6.00 9.91 -7.23
C LEU A 47 6.22 11.37 -6.83
N ALA A 48 7.48 11.78 -6.61
CA ALA A 48 7.82 13.16 -6.29
C ALA A 48 7.45 14.11 -7.43
N ALA A 49 7.67 13.72 -8.68
CA ALA A 49 7.24 14.47 -9.86
C ALA A 49 5.71 14.60 -9.92
N LYS A 50 4.97 13.52 -9.64
CA LYS A 50 3.51 13.51 -9.62
C LYS A 50 2.92 14.40 -8.51
N ILE A 51 3.53 14.39 -7.32
CA ILE A 51 3.14 15.28 -6.21
C ILE A 51 3.46 16.74 -6.56
N GLY A 52 4.65 17.03 -7.10
CA GLY A 52 5.01 18.36 -7.55
C GLY A 52 4.02 18.91 -8.58
N GLN A 53 3.63 18.08 -9.56
CA GLN A 53 2.60 18.46 -10.54
C GLN A 53 1.22 18.64 -9.91
N ALA A 54 0.81 17.81 -8.95
CA ALA A 54 -0.48 17.95 -8.27
C ALA A 54 -0.55 19.21 -7.38
N ILE A 55 0.56 19.64 -6.80
CA ILE A 55 0.65 20.87 -6.00
C ILE A 55 0.71 22.11 -6.91
N MET A 56 1.42 22.03 -8.04
CA MET A 56 1.53 23.13 -9.00
C MET A 56 0.31 23.25 -9.93
N ALA A 57 -0.54 22.22 -9.98
CA ALA A 57 -1.81 22.30 -10.69
C ALA A 57 -2.66 23.42 -10.07
N PRO A 58 -3.26 24.31 -10.89
CA PRO A 58 -4.24 25.26 -10.39
C PRO A 58 -5.30 24.51 -9.60
N PRO A 59 -5.82 25.07 -8.49
CA PRO A 59 -6.91 24.44 -7.76
C PRO A 59 -8.04 24.16 -8.75
N GLN A 60 -8.31 22.90 -9.04
CA GLN A 60 -9.54 22.55 -9.73
C GLN A 60 -10.64 23.05 -8.80
N THR A 61 -11.33 24.10 -9.22
CA THR A 61 -12.58 24.55 -8.62
C THR A 61 -13.38 23.29 -8.31
N PRO A 62 -13.85 23.09 -7.06
CA PRO A 62 -14.58 21.88 -6.72
C PRO A 62 -15.74 21.77 -7.69
N SER A 63 -15.63 20.85 -8.64
CA SER A 63 -16.73 20.50 -9.52
C SER A 63 -17.88 20.18 -8.60
N ALA A 64 -18.98 20.89 -8.84
CA ALA A 64 -20.21 20.90 -8.06
C ALA A 64 -20.53 19.56 -7.38
N PRO A 65 -21.17 19.57 -6.20
CA PRO A 65 -21.50 18.35 -5.47
C PRO A 65 -22.10 17.34 -6.43
N SER A 66 -21.43 16.18 -6.54
CA SER A 66 -21.80 15.07 -7.39
C SER A 66 -23.32 14.88 -7.33
N ALA A 67 -23.98 15.08 -8.47
CA ALA A 67 -25.42 14.92 -8.63
C ALA A 67 -25.84 13.42 -8.58
N ALA A 68 -25.18 12.61 -7.78
CA ALA A 68 -25.51 11.22 -7.53
C ALA A 68 -26.71 11.05 -6.58
N ALA A 69 -27.43 12.12 -6.24
CA ALA A 69 -28.57 12.08 -5.33
C ALA A 69 -29.93 12.34 -6.03
N SER A 70 -29.99 12.57 -7.34
CA SER A 70 -31.21 13.10 -7.99
C SER A 70 -32.36 12.09 -8.22
N ASN A 71 -32.25 10.84 -7.73
CA ASN A 71 -33.31 9.82 -7.89
C ASN A 71 -34.05 9.49 -6.58
N ALA A 72 -33.71 10.14 -5.46
CA ALA A 72 -34.44 9.96 -4.22
C ALA A 72 -35.73 10.79 -4.24
N SER A 73 -36.84 10.20 -3.78
CA SER A 73 -38.11 10.93 -3.57
C SER A 73 -37.85 12.24 -2.83
N LEU A 74 -38.52 13.32 -3.26
CA LEU A 74 -38.25 14.70 -2.83
C LEU A 74 -38.21 14.88 -1.30
N GLY A 75 -38.92 14.03 -0.55
CA GLY A 75 -38.95 14.04 0.92
C GLY A 75 -37.77 13.35 1.62
N ILE A 76 -36.97 12.54 0.91
CA ILE A 76 -35.86 11.74 1.47
C ILE A 76 -34.51 12.46 1.30
N GLN A 77 -34.42 13.34 0.30
CA GLN A 77 -33.26 14.17 -0.02
C GLN A 77 -32.68 14.95 1.18
N PRO A 78 -33.49 15.65 2.01
CA PRO A 78 -32.98 16.36 3.18
C PRO A 78 -32.35 15.42 4.22
N MET A 79 -32.94 14.23 4.42
CA MET A 79 -32.43 13.22 5.34
C MET A 79 -31.09 12.66 4.87
N LEU A 80 -30.98 12.31 3.58
CA LEU A 80 -29.73 11.81 3.00
C LEU A 80 -28.62 12.87 3.03
N SER A 81 -28.98 14.14 2.78
CA SER A 81 -28.04 15.26 2.85
C SER A 81 -27.51 15.47 4.27
N ALA A 82 -28.39 15.37 5.29
CA ALA A 82 -27.98 15.47 6.70
C ALA A 82 -27.06 14.30 7.12
N ILE A 83 -27.35 13.08 6.67
CA ILE A 83 -26.50 11.91 6.92
C ILE A 83 -25.13 12.10 6.25
N GLY A 84 -25.09 12.53 4.99
CA GLY A 84 -23.86 12.81 4.28
C GLY A 84 -23.02 13.90 4.94
N PHE A 85 -23.66 14.97 5.40
CA PHE A 85 -22.98 16.05 6.14
C PHE A 85 -22.37 15.56 7.46
N ALA A 86 -23.14 14.80 8.26
CA ALA A 86 -22.65 14.26 9.53
C ALA A 86 -21.51 13.26 9.32
N LEU A 87 -21.57 12.42 8.28
CA LEU A 87 -20.49 11.49 7.93
C LEU A 87 -19.21 12.22 7.48
N GLY A 88 -19.32 13.42 6.91
CA GLY A 88 -18.18 14.25 6.56
C GLY A 88 -17.38 14.76 7.77
N ALA A 89 -17.97 14.76 8.97
CA ALA A 89 -17.29 15.08 10.22
C ALA A 89 -16.60 13.86 10.86
N VAL A 90 -16.83 12.64 10.33
CA VAL A 90 -16.25 11.40 10.82
C VAL A 90 -14.90 11.16 10.13
N PRO A 91 -13.85 10.72 10.85
CA PRO A 91 -12.59 10.32 10.23
C PRO A 91 -12.80 9.23 9.17
N GLU A 92 -12.10 9.34 8.03
CA GLU A 92 -12.29 8.48 6.85
C GLU A 92 -12.21 6.97 7.17
N HIS A 93 -11.29 6.57 8.06
CA HIS A 93 -11.13 5.17 8.49
C HIS A 93 -12.35 4.59 9.23
N ALA A 94 -13.19 5.45 9.83
CA ALA A 94 -14.40 5.07 10.57
C ALA A 94 -15.70 5.42 9.82
N GLN A 95 -15.60 6.09 8.66
CA GLN A 95 -16.75 6.59 7.92
C GLN A 95 -17.64 5.46 7.39
N LEU A 96 -17.03 4.38 6.90
CA LEU A 96 -17.76 3.20 6.41
C LEU A 96 -18.52 2.49 7.54
N GLU A 97 -17.87 2.29 8.69
CA GLU A 97 -18.49 1.66 9.85
C GLU A 97 -19.64 2.49 10.39
N CYS A 98 -19.47 3.82 10.45
CA CYS A 98 -20.52 4.74 10.84
C CYS A 98 -21.73 4.67 9.88
N LEU A 99 -21.50 4.65 8.57
CA LEU A 99 -22.56 4.52 7.57
C LEU A 99 -23.31 3.19 7.71
N ILE A 100 -22.60 2.10 7.96
CA ILE A 100 -23.21 0.77 8.21
C ILE A 100 -24.12 0.83 9.43
N GLY A 101 -23.69 1.45 10.53
CA GLY A 101 -24.51 1.63 11.74
C GLY A 101 -25.79 2.42 11.48
N VAL A 102 -25.71 3.51 10.72
CA VAL A 102 -26.89 4.32 10.33
C VAL A 102 -27.87 3.49 9.49
N LEU A 103 -27.37 2.71 8.53
CA LEU A 103 -28.21 1.84 7.70
C LEU A 103 -28.89 0.72 8.49
N GLN A 104 -28.17 0.12 9.45
CA GLN A 104 -28.73 -0.89 10.36
C GLN A 104 -29.86 -0.30 11.21
N TYR A 105 -29.63 0.89 11.79
CA TYR A 105 -30.64 1.58 12.60
C TYR A 105 -31.92 1.86 11.81
N ILE A 106 -31.80 2.36 10.57
CA ILE A 106 -32.95 2.62 9.70
C ILE A 106 -33.70 1.31 9.37
N ASN A 107 -32.96 0.23 9.10
CA ASN A 107 -33.53 -1.07 8.79
C ASN A 107 -34.30 -1.66 9.98
N ASP A 108 -33.73 -1.58 11.19
CA ASP A 108 -34.38 -2.06 12.41
C ASP A 108 -35.60 -1.23 12.78
N PHE A 109 -35.53 0.09 12.58
CA PHE A 109 -36.70 0.96 12.71
C PHE A 109 -37.82 0.57 11.74
N SER A 110 -37.48 0.25 10.49
CA SER A 110 -38.44 -0.20 9.48
C SER A 110 -39.11 -1.54 9.87
N LYS A 111 -38.32 -2.50 10.37
CA LYS A 111 -38.84 -3.80 10.83
C LYS A 111 -39.75 -3.69 12.05
N LYS A 112 -39.47 -2.75 12.96
CA LYS A 112 -40.26 -2.54 14.19
C LYS A 112 -41.61 -1.86 13.95
N ASN A 113 -41.73 -1.08 12.88
CA ASN A 113 -42.96 -0.35 12.52
C ASN A 113 -43.78 -1.05 11.42
N LYS A 114 -43.54 -2.34 11.20
CA LYS A 114 -44.29 -3.19 10.27
C LYS A 114 -45.16 -4.16 11.05
#